data_AF-A0A7C5UPZ7-F1
#
_entry.id   AF-A0A7C5UPZ7-F1
#
_cell.length_a   1.000
_cell.length_b   1.000
_cell.length_c   1.000
_cell.angle_alpha   90.00
_cell.angle_beta   90.00
_cell.angle_gamma   90.00
#
_symmetry.space_group_name_H-M   'P 1'
#
loop_
_entity.id
_entity.type
_entity.pdbx_description
1 polymer ?
#
loop_
_entity_poly.entity_id
_entity_poly.type
_entity_poly.pdbx_seq_one_letter_code
_entity_poly.pdbx_strand_id
1 'polypeptide(L)'
;MSINLLSEILGLRKPILIPPEVEEKFSDEKLCRRCGLCCYGSVPYQGKLAIILDLPCKYLIQEGEKKNTCAIYPARHQIAKWCQGVNPKSVARGLFPNDCPYVQGIQGYQGKVLIPYQENAQFYNFLQKTFRHQPCPEYLKPSDWQKFLSLLRLAPVSQNQELAKK
;
A
#
# COMPACT_ATOMS: atom_id res chain seq x y z
N MET A 1 5.50 14.04 9.15
CA MET A 1 5.89 12.68 9.58
C MET A 1 5.22 11.68 8.64
N SER A 2 6.01 10.79 8.01
CA SER A 2 5.47 9.77 7.11
C SER A 2 4.66 8.74 7.91
N ILE A 3 3.43 8.45 7.49
CA ILE A 3 2.51 7.45 8.08
C ILE A 3 3.17 6.08 8.28
N ASN A 4 4.24 5.79 7.52
CA ASN A 4 5.04 4.58 7.62
C ASN A 4 5.80 4.42 8.95
N LEU A 5 6.03 5.50 9.72
CA LEU A 5 6.81 5.45 10.97
C LEU A 5 6.01 4.83 12.14
N LEU A 6 4.69 5.00 12.17
CA LEU A 6 3.86 4.50 13.28
C LEU A 6 3.76 2.96 13.30
N SER A 7 3.86 2.31 12.13
CA SER A 7 3.91 0.85 12.04
C SER A 7 5.23 0.24 12.56
N GLU A 8 6.30 1.03 12.63
CA GLU A 8 7.60 0.57 13.16
C GLU A 8 7.63 0.59 14.70
N ILE A 9 6.88 1.51 15.34
CA ILE A 9 6.83 1.66 16.80
C ILE A 9 5.98 0.58 17.49
N LEU A 10 4.96 0.04 16.81
CA LEU A 10 4.00 -0.88 17.44
C LEU A 10 4.36 -2.38 17.35
N GLY A 11 5.51 -2.77 16.77
CA GLY A 11 5.99 -4.16 16.82
C GLY A 11 5.02 -5.23 16.26
N LEU A 12 4.06 -4.83 15.42
CA LEU A 12 2.92 -5.68 15.02
C LEU A 12 3.29 -6.79 14.02
N ARG A 13 4.51 -6.81 13.49
CA ARG A 13 4.95 -7.86 12.56
C ARG A 13 6.10 -8.65 13.16
N LYS A 14 5.93 -9.98 13.16
CA LYS A 14 7.00 -10.91 13.48
C LYS A 14 8.19 -10.65 12.53
N PRO A 15 9.43 -10.70 13.03
CA PRO A 15 10.59 -10.63 12.16
C PRO A 15 10.52 -11.79 11.16
N ILE A 16 10.61 -11.46 9.87
CA ILE A 16 10.67 -12.47 8.80
C ILE A 16 12.14 -12.81 8.54
N LEU A 17 12.43 -14.08 8.35
CA LEU A 17 13.72 -14.52 7.84
C LEU A 17 13.64 -14.51 6.31
N ILE A 18 14.53 -13.76 5.68
CA ILE A 18 14.65 -13.73 4.22
C ILE A 18 15.78 -14.68 3.85
N PRO A 19 15.50 -15.77 3.11
CA PRO A 19 16.55 -16.67 2.67
C PRO A 19 17.51 -15.96 1.69
N PRO A 20 18.83 -16.23 1.74
CA PRO A 20 19.81 -15.59 0.85
C PRO A 20 19.47 -15.73 -0.64
N GLU A 21 18.98 -16.91 -1.05
CA GLU A 21 18.57 -17.20 -2.43
C GLU A 21 17.36 -16.37 -2.90
N VAL A 22 16.57 -15.84 -1.96
CA VAL A 22 15.50 -14.90 -2.27
C VAL A 22 16.04 -13.48 -2.34
N GLU A 23 16.95 -13.11 -1.44
CA GLU A 23 17.55 -11.78 -1.41
C GLU A 23 18.34 -11.46 -2.70
N GLU A 24 19.06 -12.43 -3.27
CA GLU A 24 19.78 -12.27 -4.54
C GLU A 24 18.87 -11.78 -5.68
N LYS A 25 17.60 -12.20 -5.67
CA LYS A 25 16.60 -11.83 -6.69
C LYS A 25 16.19 -10.37 -6.64
N PHE A 26 16.41 -9.66 -5.53
CA PHE A 26 15.93 -8.29 -5.35
C PHE A 26 16.53 -7.31 -6.35
N SER A 27 17.73 -7.62 -6.87
CA SER A 27 18.40 -6.83 -7.89
C SER A 27 17.89 -7.08 -9.31
N ASP A 28 17.15 -8.18 -9.55
CA ASP A 28 16.65 -8.53 -10.88
C ASP A 28 15.34 -7.79 -11.19
N GLU A 29 15.48 -6.66 -11.88
CA GLU A 29 14.37 -5.84 -12.37
C GLU A 29 13.43 -6.58 -13.33
N LYS A 30 13.87 -7.68 -13.96
CA LYS A 30 13.03 -8.44 -14.91
C LYS A 30 11.94 -9.25 -14.20
N LEU A 31 12.11 -9.52 -12.90
CA LEU A 31 11.09 -10.20 -12.11
C LEU A 31 9.85 -9.33 -11.86
N CYS A 32 9.94 -8.02 -12.00
CA CYS A 32 8.80 -7.14 -11.84
C CYS A 32 7.77 -7.35 -12.98
N ARG A 33 6.60 -7.92 -12.65
CA ARG A 33 5.49 -8.13 -13.58
C ARG A 33 4.72 -6.86 -13.96
N ARG A 34 5.12 -5.69 -13.44
CA ARG A 34 4.43 -4.40 -13.67
C ARG A 34 2.92 -4.45 -13.33
N CYS A 35 2.58 -5.10 -12.21
CA CYS A 35 1.19 -5.16 -11.73
C CYS A 35 0.69 -3.83 -11.14
N GLY A 36 1.61 -2.94 -10.71
CA GLY A 36 1.29 -1.63 -10.15
C GLY A 36 0.84 -1.62 -8.68
N LEU A 37 0.59 -2.78 -8.05
CA LEU A 37 0.09 -2.86 -6.67
C LEU A 37 1.03 -2.22 -5.63
N CYS A 38 2.35 -2.29 -5.85
CA CYS A 38 3.32 -1.61 -4.99
C CYS A 38 3.33 -0.08 -5.17
N CYS A 39 2.79 0.43 -6.28
CA CYS A 39 2.74 1.86 -6.61
C CYS A 39 1.53 2.58 -6.01
N TYR A 40 0.59 1.87 -5.38
CA TYR A 40 -0.53 2.48 -4.66
C TYR A 40 -0.18 2.78 -3.20
N GLY A 41 -0.81 3.83 -2.67
CA GLY A 41 -0.84 4.12 -1.26
C GLY A 41 -1.40 2.94 -0.46
N SER A 42 -0.89 2.77 0.76
CA SER A 42 -1.33 1.69 1.63
C SER A 42 -1.31 2.12 3.09
N VAL A 43 -2.21 1.54 3.89
CA VAL A 43 -2.37 1.87 5.31
C VAL A 43 -2.43 0.59 6.15
N PRO A 44 -1.84 0.56 7.35
CA PRO A 44 -2.07 -0.53 8.30
C PRO A 44 -3.54 -0.56 8.72
N TYR A 45 -4.21 -1.70 8.53
CA TYR A 45 -5.59 -1.92 8.92
C TYR A 45 -5.78 -3.38 9.32
N GLN A 46 -6.30 -3.62 10.53
CA GLN A 46 -6.55 -4.97 11.08
C GLN A 46 -5.36 -5.93 10.94
N GLY A 47 -4.15 -5.45 11.26
CA GLY A 47 -2.92 -6.25 11.21
C GLY A 47 -2.37 -6.50 9.79
N LYS A 48 -2.99 -5.94 8.75
CA LYS A 48 -2.56 -6.08 7.35
C LYS A 48 -2.22 -4.71 6.76
N LEU A 49 -1.41 -4.69 5.70
CA LEU A 49 -1.16 -3.48 4.94
C LEU A 49 -2.16 -3.39 3.79
N ALA A 50 -3.22 -2.59 3.94
CA ALA A 50 -4.30 -2.48 2.99
C ALA A 50 -3.95 -1.51 1.85
N ILE A 51 -4.13 -1.94 0.60
CA ILE A 51 -3.94 -1.12 -0.60
C ILE A 51 -5.16 -0.22 -0.81
N ILE A 52 -4.91 1.05 -1.15
CA ILE A 52 -5.94 2.03 -1.48
C ILE A 52 -5.82 2.37 -2.97
N LEU A 53 -6.71 1.79 -3.79
CA LEU A 53 -6.68 1.97 -5.25
C LEU A 53 -6.94 3.42 -5.69
N ASP A 54 -7.60 4.22 -4.86
CA ASP A 54 -7.84 5.65 -5.12
C ASP A 54 -6.59 6.52 -4.91
N LEU A 55 -5.49 5.95 -4.43
CA LEU A 55 -4.23 6.65 -4.18
C LEU A 55 -3.07 6.11 -5.05
N PRO A 56 -3.14 6.25 -6.40
CA PRO A 56 -2.05 5.86 -7.28
C PRO A 56 -0.85 6.81 -7.16
N CYS A 57 0.37 6.28 -7.23
CA CYS A 57 1.56 7.11 -7.42
C CYS A 57 1.39 8.01 -8.66
N LYS A 58 1.86 9.26 -8.60
CA LYS A 58 1.75 10.23 -9.69
C LYS A 58 2.40 9.80 -11.02
N TYR A 59 3.33 8.86 -10.95
CA TYR A 59 4.02 8.28 -12.12
C TYR A 59 3.41 6.95 -12.59
N LEU A 60 2.36 6.46 -11.92
CA LEU A 60 1.63 5.27 -12.35
C LEU A 60 0.73 5.63 -13.53
N ILE A 61 0.89 4.90 -14.62
CA ILE A 61 0.04 4.94 -15.80
C ILE A 61 -0.81 3.67 -15.78
N GLN A 62 -2.12 3.83 -15.75
CA GLN A 62 -3.08 2.73 -15.79
C GLN A 62 -3.38 2.40 -17.25
N GLU A 63 -2.82 1.31 -17.76
CA GLU A 63 -3.00 0.82 -19.14
C GLU A 63 -4.08 -0.29 -19.18
N GLY A 64 -5.26 0.00 -18.60
CA GLY A 64 -6.39 -0.93 -18.50
C GLY A 64 -6.45 -1.70 -17.17
N GLU A 65 -7.28 -2.75 -17.11
CA GLU A 65 -7.64 -3.43 -15.85
C GLU A 65 -6.48 -4.18 -15.18
N LYS A 66 -5.47 -4.63 -15.94
CA LYS A 66 -4.43 -5.56 -15.46
C LYS A 66 -2.99 -5.10 -15.71
N LYS A 67 -2.79 -4.00 -16.45
CA LYS A 67 -1.46 -3.54 -16.85
C LYS A 67 -1.25 -2.13 -16.35
N ASN A 68 -0.25 -1.96 -15.49
CA ASN A 68 0.11 -0.67 -14.93
C ASN A 68 1.58 -0.40 -15.21
N THR A 69 1.88 0.73 -15.83
CA THR A 69 3.26 1.09 -16.18
C THR A 69 3.74 2.23 -15.31
N CYS A 70 4.96 2.15 -14.78
CA CYS A 70 5.59 3.28 -14.13
C CYS A 70 6.35 4.11 -15.17
N ALA A 71 5.95 5.36 -15.37
CA ALA A 71 6.53 6.27 -16.36
C ALA A 71 8.03 6.52 -16.17
N ILE A 72 8.53 6.35 -14.94
CA ILE A 72 9.93 6.62 -14.57
C ILE A 72 10.67 5.36 -14.11
N TYR A 73 10.20 4.16 -14.46
CA TYR A 73 10.69 2.89 -13.89
C TYR A 73 12.23 2.75 -13.84
N PRO A 74 13.00 3.08 -14.91
CA PRO A 74 14.46 2.93 -14.90
C PRO A 74 15.17 3.91 -13.95
N ALA A 75 14.61 5.09 -13.73
CA ALA A 75 15.20 6.15 -12.89
C ALA A 75 14.40 6.37 -11.59
N ARG A 76 13.53 5.43 -11.21
CA ARG A 76 12.53 5.65 -10.16
C ARG A 76 13.12 5.98 -8.79
N HIS A 77 14.24 5.37 -8.41
CA HIS A 77 14.90 5.68 -7.14
C HIS A 77 15.72 6.98 -7.18
N GLN A 78 16.01 7.50 -8.37
CA GLN A 78 16.68 8.79 -8.55
C GLN A 78 15.67 9.93 -8.48
N ILE A 79 14.56 9.82 -9.23
CA ILE A 79 13.52 10.85 -9.35
C ILE A 79 12.53 10.82 -8.18
N ALA A 80 12.10 9.63 -7.76
CA ALA A 80 11.14 9.45 -6.67
C ALA A 80 11.86 8.87 -5.44
N LYS A 81 12.45 9.74 -4.61
CA LYS A 81 13.19 9.33 -3.40
C LYS A 81 12.33 8.56 -2.38
N TRP A 82 11.01 8.69 -2.45
CA TRP A 82 10.05 7.93 -1.66
C TRP A 82 9.75 6.52 -2.23
N CYS A 83 10.16 6.24 -3.47
CA CYS A 83 9.92 4.96 -4.14
C CYS A 83 10.65 3.84 -3.39
N GLN A 84 9.89 2.82 -3.02
CA GLN A 84 10.40 1.70 -2.24
C GLN A 84 11.05 0.71 -3.20
N GLY A 85 12.39 0.64 -3.19
CA GLY A 85 13.13 -0.41 -3.87
C GLY A 85 12.94 -1.76 -3.20
N VAL A 86 13.20 -2.85 -3.93
CA VAL A 86 13.18 -4.20 -3.36
C VAL A 86 14.46 -4.41 -2.57
N ASN A 87 14.33 -4.57 -1.26
CA ASN A 87 15.42 -4.79 -0.33
C ASN A 87 14.90 -5.46 0.96
N PRO A 88 15.76 -6.02 1.81
CA PRO A 88 15.33 -6.71 3.03
C PRO A 88 14.39 -5.90 3.92
N LYS A 89 14.63 -4.59 4.10
CA LYS A 89 13.76 -3.72 4.91
C LYS A 89 12.36 -3.57 4.31
N SER A 90 12.27 -3.28 3.02
CA SER A 90 10.98 -3.14 2.31
C SER A 90 10.17 -4.44 2.29
N VAL A 91 10.85 -5.58 2.16
CA VAL A 91 10.26 -6.91 2.18
C VAL A 91 9.79 -7.25 3.59
N ALA A 92 10.60 -7.03 4.63
CA ALA A 92 10.20 -7.21 6.03
C ALA A 92 8.99 -6.35 6.42
N ARG A 93 8.85 -5.17 5.82
CA ARG A 93 7.69 -4.29 5.97
C ARG A 93 6.46 -4.72 5.15
N GLY A 94 6.49 -5.87 4.48
CA GLY A 94 5.37 -6.40 3.71
C GLY A 94 4.89 -5.44 2.62
N LEU A 95 5.78 -4.67 2.00
CA LEU A 95 5.41 -3.61 1.05
C LEU A 95 5.03 -4.12 -0.35
N PHE A 96 5.19 -5.42 -0.59
CA PHE A 96 4.85 -6.08 -1.85
C PHE A 96 3.62 -6.98 -1.65
N PRO A 97 2.82 -7.24 -2.69
CA PRO A 97 1.71 -8.18 -2.58
C PRO A 97 2.23 -9.63 -2.40
N ASN A 98 1.39 -10.51 -1.87
CA ASN A 98 1.77 -11.91 -1.57
C ASN A 98 2.20 -12.71 -2.80
N ASP A 99 1.67 -12.36 -3.97
CA ASP A 99 1.96 -13.01 -5.25
C ASP A 99 3.16 -12.39 -6.00
N CYS A 100 3.85 -11.42 -5.36
CA CYS A 100 5.02 -10.77 -5.95
C CYS A 100 6.16 -11.77 -6.16
N PRO A 101 6.81 -11.80 -7.34
CA PRO A 101 7.97 -12.67 -7.59
C PRO A 101 9.10 -12.53 -6.59
N TYR A 102 9.34 -11.29 -6.12
CA TYR A 102 10.43 -11.00 -5.18
C TYR A 102 10.25 -11.63 -3.80
N VAL A 103 9.04 -12.06 -3.43
CA VAL A 103 8.75 -12.58 -2.08
C VAL A 103 8.40 -14.06 -2.10
N GLN A 104 8.44 -14.69 -3.28
CA GLN A 104 8.23 -16.14 -3.42
C GLN A 104 9.38 -16.90 -2.73
N GLY A 105 9.01 -17.85 -1.88
CA GLY A 105 9.96 -18.63 -1.07
C GLY A 105 10.21 -18.07 0.33
N ILE A 106 9.65 -16.91 0.69
CA ILE A 106 9.75 -16.38 2.05
C ILE A 106 8.62 -16.98 2.92
N GLN A 107 8.99 -17.85 3.85
CA GLN A 107 8.03 -18.49 4.74
C GLN A 107 7.37 -17.46 5.68
N GLY A 108 6.03 -17.50 5.77
CA GLY A 108 5.27 -16.61 6.65
C GLY A 108 5.20 -15.15 6.16
N TYR A 109 5.58 -14.88 4.90
CA TYR A 109 5.46 -13.54 4.33
C TYR A 109 4.02 -13.04 4.32
N GLN A 110 3.81 -11.82 4.81
CA GLN A 110 2.52 -11.15 4.80
C GLN A 110 2.65 -9.79 4.11
N GLY A 111 2.29 -9.78 2.84
CA GLY A 111 2.31 -8.63 1.96
C GLY A 111 1.11 -7.69 2.09
N LYS A 112 1.07 -6.73 1.17
CA LYS A 112 -0.07 -5.86 0.98
C LYS A 112 -1.28 -6.65 0.48
N VAL A 113 -2.47 -6.28 0.94
CA VAL A 113 -3.74 -6.88 0.53
C VAL A 113 -4.66 -5.83 -0.06
N LEU A 114 -5.40 -6.22 -1.10
CA LEU A 114 -6.47 -5.39 -1.64
C LEU A 114 -7.73 -5.64 -0.80
N ILE A 115 -8.34 -4.58 -0.26
CA ILE A 115 -9.63 -4.65 0.42
C ILE A 115 -10.68 -4.16 -0.58
N PRO A 116 -11.62 -5.02 -1.04
CA PRO A 116 -12.65 -4.61 -1.99
C PRO A 116 -13.51 -3.46 -1.44
N TYR A 117 -13.80 -2.48 -2.30
CA TYR A 117 -14.56 -1.26 -1.97
C TYR A 117 -15.94 -1.56 -1.35
N GLN A 118 -16.62 -2.60 -1.85
CA GLN A 118 -18.03 -2.86 -1.57
C GLN A 118 -18.28 -3.62 -0.24
N GLU A 119 -17.24 -4.10 0.44
CA GLU A 119 -17.40 -5.07 1.53
C GLU A 119 -16.99 -4.55 2.91
N ASN A 120 -16.51 -3.30 3.04
CA ASN A 120 -15.96 -2.85 4.32
C ASN A 120 -16.18 -1.36 4.65
N ALA A 121 -17.40 -0.99 5.05
CA ALA A 121 -17.72 0.35 5.55
C ALA A 121 -16.81 0.77 6.74
N GLN A 122 -16.36 -0.17 7.56
CA GLN A 122 -15.45 0.10 8.67
C GLN A 122 -14.07 0.56 8.17
N PHE A 123 -13.59 0.02 7.05
CA PHE A 123 -12.35 0.46 6.43
C PHE A 123 -12.44 1.90 5.95
N TYR A 124 -13.53 2.30 5.29
CA TYR A 124 -13.71 3.68 4.83
C TYR A 124 -13.88 4.67 5.99
N ASN A 125 -14.60 4.30 7.04
CA ASN A 125 -14.66 5.09 8.27
C ASN A 125 -13.28 5.27 8.91
N PHE A 126 -12.46 4.21 8.92
CA PHE A 126 -11.08 4.29 9.36
C PHE A 126 -10.27 5.24 8.47
N LEU A 127 -10.33 5.08 7.15
CA LEU A 127 -9.65 5.97 6.20
C LEU A 127 -10.05 7.44 6.39
N GLN A 128 -11.35 7.71 6.54
CA GLN A 128 -11.88 9.05 6.79
C GLN A 128 -11.25 9.66 8.04
N LYS A 129 -11.22 8.92 9.16
CA LYS A 129 -10.59 9.40 10.41
C LYS A 129 -9.08 9.59 10.27
N THR A 130 -8.39 8.68 9.59
CA THR A 130 -6.93 8.71 9.42
C THR A 130 -6.46 9.86 8.53
N PHE A 131 -7.19 10.17 7.46
CA PHE A 131 -6.71 11.04 6.39
C PHE A 131 -7.37 12.44 6.34
N ARG A 132 -8.45 12.71 7.09
CA ARG A 132 -9.20 13.98 7.05
C ARG A 132 -8.35 15.25 7.18
N HIS A 133 -7.27 15.19 7.95
CA HIS A 133 -6.39 16.32 8.25
C HIS A 133 -4.96 16.15 7.72
N GLN A 134 -4.71 15.12 6.91
CA GLN A 134 -3.38 14.87 6.37
C GLN A 134 -3.12 15.76 5.15
N PRO A 135 -1.92 16.33 5.01
CA PRO A 135 -1.54 17.00 3.78
C PRO A 135 -1.43 15.99 2.63
N CYS A 136 -1.55 16.47 1.39
CA CYS A 136 -1.32 15.64 0.20
C CYS A 136 0.12 15.08 0.24
N PRO A 137 0.29 13.75 0.24
CA PRO A 137 1.61 13.14 0.09
C PRO A 137 2.29 13.52 -1.23
N GLU A 138 3.62 13.69 -1.19
CA GLU A 138 4.45 14.08 -2.35
C GLU A 138 4.35 13.10 -3.54
N TYR A 139 4.05 11.84 -3.25
CA TYR A 139 3.96 10.78 -4.24
C TYR A 139 2.64 10.76 -5.00
N LEU A 140 1.65 11.57 -4.60
CA LEU A 140 0.33 11.65 -5.22
C LEU A 140 0.20 12.92 -6.06
N LYS A 141 -0.70 12.89 -7.06
CA LYS A 141 -1.16 14.13 -7.70
C LYS A 141 -2.16 14.82 -6.77
N PRO A 142 -2.16 16.17 -6.70
CA PRO A 142 -3.18 16.90 -5.94
C PRO A 142 -4.61 16.56 -6.36
N SER A 143 -4.86 16.30 -7.66
CA SER A 143 -6.16 15.90 -8.18
C SER A 143 -6.64 14.56 -7.61
N ASP A 144 -5.75 13.56 -7.56
CA ASP A 144 -6.07 12.22 -7.06
C ASP A 144 -6.32 12.27 -5.54
N TRP A 145 -5.54 13.08 -4.82
CA TRP A 145 -5.75 13.32 -3.39
C TRP A 145 -7.10 13.97 -3.10
N GLN A 146 -7.49 15.01 -3.84
CA GLN A 146 -8.80 15.66 -3.67
C GLN A 146 -9.96 14.71 -4.03
N LYS A 147 -9.80 13.90 -5.09
CA LYS A 147 -10.77 12.87 -5.45
C LYS A 147 -10.95 11.86 -4.31
N PHE A 148 -9.85 11.35 -3.75
CA PHE A 148 -9.88 10.44 -2.61
C PHE A 148 -10.57 11.06 -1.39
N LEU A 149 -10.23 12.29 -1.00
CA LEU A 149 -10.89 12.97 0.11
C LEU A 149 -12.39 13.18 -0.13
N SER A 150 -12.79 13.44 -1.37
CA SER A 150 -14.20 13.56 -1.74
C SER A 150 -14.93 12.22 -1.61
N LEU A 151 -14.31 11.13 -2.07
CA LEU A 151 -14.84 9.77 -1.89
C LEU A 151 -15.03 9.41 -0.41
N LEU A 152 -14.08 9.78 0.45
CA LEU A 152 -14.19 9.56 1.90
C LEU A 152 -15.32 10.37 2.57
N ARG A 153 -15.77 11.48 1.96
CA ARG A 153 -16.93 12.25 2.46
C ARG A 153 -18.26 11.65 2.02
N LEU A 154 -18.29 10.99 0.86
CA LEU A 154 -19.47 10.35 0.29
C LEU A 154 -19.68 8.91 0.80
N ALA A 155 -18.64 8.27 1.33
CA ALA A 155 -18.74 6.93 1.89
C ALA A 155 -19.76 6.90 3.04
N PRO A 156 -20.71 5.96 3.04
CA PRO A 156 -21.73 5.87 4.09
C PRO A 156 -21.06 5.62 5.44
N VAL A 157 -21.22 6.58 6.36
CA VAL A 157 -20.85 6.37 7.75
C VAL A 157 -21.81 5.31 8.28
N SER A 158 -21.34 4.07 8.47
CA SER A 158 -22.08 3.11 9.27
C SER A 158 -22.26 3.71 10.67
N GLN A 159 -23.44 4.28 10.93
CA GLN A 159 -23.89 4.55 12.28
C GLN A 159 -23.94 3.18 12.96
N ASN A 160 -22.93 2.84 13.75
CA ASN A 160 -23.07 1.70 14.63
C ASN A 160 -24.19 2.05 15.59
N GLN A 161 -25.30 1.37 15.37
CA GLN A 161 -26.49 1.36 16.21
C GLN A 161 -26.07 1.11 17.65
N GLU A 162 -26.57 1.98 18.54
CA GLU A 162 -26.89 1.62 19.91
C GLU A 162 -27.60 0.27 19.90
N LEU A 163 -26.91 -0.79 20.32
CA LEU A 163 -27.52 -2.05 20.73
C LEU A 163 -26.53 -2.83 21.61
N ALA A 164 -25.97 -2.13 22.62
CA ALA A 164 -25.74 -2.76 23.92
C ALA A 164 -27.04 -2.59 24.73
N LYS A 165 -28.09 -3.33 24.34
CA LYS A 165 -29.25 -3.61 25.21
C LYS A 165 -29.00 -4.94 25.89
N LYS A 166 -28.58 -4.90 27.15
CA LYS A 166 -29.25 -5.52 28.31
C LYS A 166 -28.34 -5.51 29.51
#